data_AF-A0A3L7J559-F1
#
_entry.id   AF-A0A3L7J559-F1
#
_cell.length_a   1.000
_cell.length_b   1.000
_cell.length_c   1.000
_cell.angle_alpha   90.00
_cell.angle_beta   90.00
_cell.angle_gamma   90.00
#
_symmetry.space_group_name_H-M   'P 1'
#
loop_
_entity.id
_entity.type
_entity.pdbx_description
1 polymer ?
#
loop_
_entity_poly.entity_id
_entity_poly.type
_entity_poly.pdbx_seq_one_letter_code
_entity_poly.pdbx_strand_id
1 'polypeptide(L)'
;MTTEHDFFGALETDADGAIYWSETVEVGDQPVDVTVSSPGGQTVTLDGLDTAAGFVSSLDGLDLRAREAMLSDVDNRNSDVTSFIESTIEEVGDDLLEMLVDRSGDNDVDIIRSLQLVRVAIHPHQSGESAPFAAFEFAFDPDNSDLALVVSLSNRGESVGIELLE
;
A
#
# COMPACT_ATOMS: atom_id res chain seq x y z
N MET A 1 -22.06 9.98 -15.41
CA MET A 1 -21.76 8.95 -16.44
C MET A 1 -21.44 7.68 -15.67
N THR A 2 -21.62 6.50 -16.25
CA THR A 2 -21.33 5.24 -15.56
C THR A 2 -20.38 4.45 -16.46
N THR A 3 -19.30 3.94 -15.89
CA THR A 3 -18.35 3.07 -16.59
C THR A 3 -18.59 1.66 -16.09
N GLU A 4 -18.93 0.73 -16.99
CA GLU A 4 -19.10 -0.69 -16.65
C GLU A 4 -17.75 -1.41 -16.82
N HIS A 5 -17.39 -2.21 -15.83
CA HIS A 5 -16.18 -3.04 -15.83
C HIS A 5 -16.50 -4.42 -15.27
N ASP A 6 -15.88 -5.47 -15.82
CA ASP A 6 -16.21 -6.86 -15.44
C ASP A 6 -15.91 -7.16 -13.97
N PHE A 7 -14.83 -6.57 -13.43
CA PHE A 7 -14.44 -6.73 -12.03
C PHE A 7 -15.17 -5.76 -11.08
N PHE A 8 -15.20 -4.46 -11.42
CA PHE A 8 -15.70 -3.41 -10.52
C PHE A 8 -17.22 -3.17 -10.65
N GLY A 9 -17.86 -3.81 -11.62
CA GLY A 9 -19.24 -3.53 -11.99
C GLY A 9 -19.41 -2.10 -12.52
N ALA A 10 -20.50 -1.45 -12.13
CA ALA A 10 -20.80 -0.08 -12.52
C ALA A 10 -20.09 0.92 -11.61
N LEU A 11 -19.05 1.58 -12.14
CA LEU A 11 -18.37 2.69 -11.47
C LEU A 11 -19.17 3.98 -11.64
N GLU A 12 -19.60 4.55 -10.52
CA GLU A 12 -20.26 5.85 -10.51
C GLU A 12 -19.24 6.97 -10.72
N THR A 13 -19.61 7.93 -11.56
CA THR A 13 -18.84 9.15 -11.75
C THR A 13 -19.59 10.32 -11.13
N ASP A 14 -18.91 11.09 -10.28
CA ASP A 14 -19.49 12.28 -9.67
C ASP A 14 -19.67 13.46 -10.67
N ALA A 15 -20.07 14.62 -10.15
CA ALA A 15 -20.32 15.80 -10.97
C ALA A 15 -19.04 16.36 -11.64
N ASP A 16 -17.87 16.12 -11.05
CA ASP A 16 -16.57 16.60 -11.50
C ASP A 16 -15.84 15.57 -12.39
N GLY A 17 -16.41 14.38 -12.56
CA GLY A 17 -15.80 13.31 -13.36
C GLY A 17 -14.95 12.35 -12.52
N ALA A 18 -14.96 12.45 -11.20
CA ALA A 18 -14.20 11.57 -10.33
C ALA A 18 -14.87 10.20 -10.23
N ILE A 19 -14.06 9.15 -10.11
CA ILE A 19 -14.54 7.78 -9.86
C ILE A 19 -14.04 7.29 -8.50
N TYR A 20 -14.85 6.46 -7.86
CA TYR A 20 -14.53 5.83 -6.59
C TYR A 20 -15.15 4.42 -6.52
N TRP A 21 -14.37 3.47 -6.04
CA TRP A 21 -14.78 2.13 -5.65
C TRP A 21 -13.99 1.73 -4.42
N SER A 22 -14.60 0.95 -3.53
CA SER A 22 -13.93 0.40 -2.37
C SER A 22 -14.50 -0.96 -1.99
N GLU A 23 -13.63 -1.82 -1.49
CA GLU A 23 -13.98 -3.14 -0.94
C GLU A 23 -12.91 -3.58 0.05
N THR A 24 -13.30 -4.35 1.05
CA THR A 24 -12.35 -5.03 1.94
C THR A 24 -12.01 -6.40 1.35
N VAL A 25 -10.73 -6.65 1.11
CA VAL A 25 -10.21 -7.87 0.47
C VAL A 25 -9.33 -8.63 1.47
N GLU A 26 -9.42 -9.96 1.49
CA GLU A 26 -8.52 -10.80 2.30
C GLU A 26 -7.18 -10.98 1.57
N VAL A 27 -6.09 -10.56 2.21
CA VAL A 27 -4.70 -10.78 1.76
C VAL A 27 -4.03 -11.68 2.79
N GLY A 28 -3.76 -12.93 2.41
CA GLY A 28 -3.49 -14.00 3.37
C GLY A 28 -4.64 -14.15 4.38
N ASP A 29 -4.36 -13.91 5.66
CA ASP A 29 -5.34 -13.92 6.76
C ASP A 29 -5.69 -12.49 7.26
N GLN A 30 -5.33 -11.44 6.52
CA GLN A 30 -5.52 -10.04 6.92
C GLN A 30 -6.61 -9.37 6.06
N PRO A 31 -7.58 -8.67 6.67
CA PRO A 31 -8.50 -7.82 5.94
C PRO A 31 -7.80 -6.51 5.53
N VAL A 32 -7.86 -6.18 4.24
CA VAL A 32 -7.23 -4.98 3.67
C VAL A 32 -8.27 -4.11 2.99
N ASP A 33 -8.30 -2.83 3.32
CA ASP A 33 -9.20 -1.89 2.66
C ASP A 33 -8.62 -1.44 1.31
N VAL A 34 -9.26 -1.84 0.22
CA VAL A 34 -8.83 -1.52 -1.13
C VAL A 34 -9.73 -0.42 -1.69
N THR A 35 -9.10 0.62 -2.24
CA THR A 35 -9.80 1.73 -2.90
C THR A 35 -9.28 1.91 -4.31
N VAL A 36 -10.18 2.15 -5.26
CA VAL A 36 -9.85 2.51 -6.65
C VAL A 36 -10.45 3.88 -6.91
N SER A 37 -9.61 4.86 -7.21
CA SER A 37 -10.10 6.23 -7.39
C SER A 37 -9.32 7.05 -8.41
N SER A 38 -10.02 8.00 -9.01
CA SER A 38 -9.43 9.01 -9.89
C SER A 38 -10.10 10.36 -9.66
N PRO A 39 -9.31 11.46 -9.57
CA PRO A 39 -9.89 12.77 -9.43
C PRO A 39 -10.58 13.22 -10.73
N GLY A 40 -11.52 14.14 -10.60
CA GLY A 40 -12.23 14.74 -11.72
C GLY A 40 -11.30 15.33 -12.79
N GLY A 41 -11.70 15.21 -14.05
CA GLY A 41 -10.94 15.70 -15.20
C GLY A 41 -9.74 14.84 -15.63
N GLN A 42 -9.46 13.73 -14.93
CA GLN A 42 -8.50 12.73 -15.40
C GLN A 42 -9.16 11.71 -16.32
N THR A 43 -8.39 11.16 -17.25
CA THR A 43 -8.87 10.10 -18.15
C THR A 43 -8.58 8.75 -17.53
N VAL A 44 -9.63 7.97 -17.25
CA VAL A 44 -9.51 6.56 -16.85
C VAL A 44 -9.81 5.70 -18.08
N THR A 45 -8.84 4.87 -18.48
CA THR A 45 -8.98 3.94 -19.60
C THR A 45 -9.45 2.58 -19.12
N LEU A 46 -10.02 1.77 -20.03
CA LEU A 46 -10.35 0.37 -19.73
C LEU A 46 -9.07 -0.41 -19.36
N ASP A 47 -7.97 -0.21 -20.08
CA ASP A 47 -6.69 -0.85 -19.75
C ASP A 47 -6.19 -0.49 -18.32
N GLY A 48 -6.45 0.75 -17.87
CA GLY A 48 -6.12 1.19 -16.52
C GLY A 48 -6.97 0.49 -15.46
N LEU A 49 -8.25 0.25 -15.75
CA LEU A 49 -9.16 -0.51 -14.89
C LEU A 49 -8.82 -2.01 -14.90
N ASP A 50 -8.50 -2.59 -16.06
CA ASP A 50 -8.04 -3.98 -16.16
C ASP A 50 -6.76 -4.18 -15.34
N THR A 51 -5.83 -3.23 -15.41
CA THR A 51 -4.62 -3.24 -14.59
C THR A 51 -4.95 -3.13 -13.10
N ALA A 52 -5.86 -2.24 -12.72
CA ALA A 52 -6.30 -2.10 -11.32
C ALA A 52 -6.93 -3.41 -10.80
N ALA A 53 -7.79 -4.06 -11.59
CA ALA A 53 -8.38 -5.35 -11.23
C ALA A 53 -7.32 -6.46 -11.09
N GLY A 54 -6.29 -6.44 -11.95
CA GLY A 54 -5.13 -7.31 -11.84
C GLY A 54 -4.33 -7.08 -10.55
N PHE A 55 -4.20 -5.84 -10.11
CA PHE A 55 -3.58 -5.48 -8.82
C PHE A 55 -4.37 -6.05 -7.64
N VAL A 56 -5.69 -5.83 -7.60
CA VAL A 56 -6.56 -6.39 -6.55
C VAL A 56 -6.45 -7.92 -6.49
N SER A 57 -6.39 -8.57 -7.66
CA SER A 57 -6.25 -10.04 -7.75
C SER A 57 -4.86 -10.56 -7.37
N SER A 58 -3.85 -9.69 -7.25
CA SER A 58 -2.44 -10.07 -7.04
C SER A 58 -1.87 -9.50 -5.74
N LEU A 59 -2.72 -9.08 -4.80
CA LEU A 59 -2.30 -8.36 -3.59
C LEU A 59 -1.27 -9.12 -2.76
N ASP A 60 -1.42 -10.43 -2.53
CA ASP A 60 -0.42 -11.22 -1.78
C ASP A 60 0.99 -11.11 -2.37
N GLY A 61 1.09 -11.17 -3.70
CA GLY A 61 2.37 -11.06 -4.40
C GLY A 61 2.90 -9.63 -4.49
N LEU A 62 2.04 -8.63 -4.35
CA LEU A 62 2.44 -7.22 -4.34
C LEU A 62 2.81 -6.75 -2.94
N ASP A 63 2.15 -7.26 -1.90
CA ASP A 63 2.54 -7.11 -0.49
C ASP A 63 3.98 -7.56 -0.29
N LEU A 64 4.32 -8.78 -0.74
CA LEU A 64 5.67 -9.29 -0.65
C LEU A 64 6.69 -8.37 -1.34
N ARG A 65 6.38 -7.86 -2.55
CA ARG A 65 7.26 -6.94 -3.27
C ARG A 65 7.44 -5.60 -2.55
N ALA A 66 6.37 -5.08 -1.96
CA ALA A 66 6.45 -3.86 -1.17
C ALA A 66 7.35 -4.04 0.05
N ARG A 67 7.26 -5.20 0.73
CA ARG A 67 8.15 -5.56 1.83
C ARG A 67 9.60 -5.72 1.38
N GLU A 68 9.86 -6.36 0.24
CA GLU A 68 11.20 -6.46 -0.34
C GLU A 68 11.81 -5.08 -0.65
N ALA A 69 10.99 -4.13 -1.11
CA ALA A 69 11.42 -2.75 -1.32
C ALA A 69 11.80 -2.05 -0.01
N MET A 70 10.96 -2.18 1.03
CA MET A 70 11.27 -1.65 2.37
C MET A 70 12.57 -2.25 2.93
N LEU A 71 12.71 -3.57 2.87
CA LEU A 71 13.91 -4.27 3.34
C LEU A 71 15.19 -3.84 2.61
N SER A 72 15.08 -3.44 1.34
CA SER A 72 16.22 -2.94 0.56
C SER A 72 16.68 -1.55 1.02
N ASP A 73 15.80 -0.79 1.70
CA ASP A 73 16.06 0.57 2.17
C ASP A 73 16.43 0.64 3.67
N VAL A 74 16.30 -0.45 4.43
CA VAL A 74 16.61 -0.52 5.87
C VAL A 74 18.03 -0.01 6.19
N ASP A 75 19.03 -0.36 5.36
CA ASP A 75 20.42 0.06 5.56
C ASP A 75 20.69 1.55 5.21
N ASN A 76 19.74 2.22 4.57
CA ASN A 76 19.86 3.63 4.20
C ASN A 76 19.34 4.54 5.32
N ARG A 77 20.26 5.04 6.14
CA ARG A 77 19.97 5.92 7.29
C ARG A 77 19.23 7.22 6.99
N ASN A 78 19.10 7.63 5.73
CA ASN A 78 18.32 8.80 5.34
C ASN A 78 16.98 8.42 4.69
N SER A 79 16.58 7.15 4.78
CA SER A 79 15.31 6.67 4.25
C SER A 79 14.18 6.88 5.23
N ASP A 80 12.97 6.97 4.68
CA ASP A 80 11.75 6.99 5.47
C ASP A 80 11.52 5.64 6.19
N VAL A 81 12.03 4.54 5.63
CA VAL A 81 12.01 3.21 6.28
C VAL A 81 12.79 3.22 7.58
N THR A 82 14.04 3.70 7.57
CA THR A 82 14.84 3.79 8.81
C THR A 82 14.18 4.72 9.81
N SER A 83 13.63 5.85 9.36
CA SER A 83 12.97 6.82 10.24
C SER A 83 11.73 6.21 10.90
N PHE A 84 10.90 5.49 10.13
CA PHE A 84 9.77 4.74 10.66
C PHE A 84 10.19 3.71 11.72
N ILE A 85 11.25 2.94 11.46
CA ILE A 85 11.76 1.92 12.39
C ILE A 85 12.22 2.58 13.70
N GLU A 86 12.96 3.68 13.63
CA GLU A 86 13.41 4.43 14.80
C GLU A 86 12.22 4.96 15.61
N SER A 87 11.23 5.57 14.96
CA SER A 87 10.00 6.05 15.60
C SER A 87 9.20 4.91 16.24
N THR A 88 9.08 3.76 15.56
CA THR A 88 8.39 2.57 16.08
C THR A 88 9.07 2.04 17.34
N ILE A 89 10.41 1.95 17.34
CA ILE A 89 11.18 1.50 18.50
C ILE A 89 11.01 2.47 19.67
N GLU A 90 11.00 3.78 19.41
CA GLU A 90 10.80 4.80 20.45
C GLU A 90 9.39 4.74 21.05
N GLU A 91 8.36 4.57 20.22
CA GLU A 91 6.96 4.55 20.64
C GLU A 91 6.61 3.27 21.42
N VAL A 92 7.03 2.10 20.91
CA VAL A 92 6.66 0.80 21.47
C VAL A 92 7.58 0.38 22.63
N GLY A 93 8.86 0.74 22.57
CA GLY A 93 9.83 0.48 23.63
C GLY A 93 9.98 -1.00 23.99
N ASP A 94 9.80 -1.33 25.28
CA ASP A 94 10.05 -2.67 25.82
C ASP A 94 9.05 -3.73 25.30
N ASP A 95 7.87 -3.31 24.85
CA ASP A 95 6.80 -4.20 24.36
C ASP A 95 7.08 -4.72 22.93
N LEU A 96 8.06 -4.13 22.22
CA LEU A 96 8.35 -4.40 20.82
C LEU A 96 8.52 -5.89 20.54
N LEU A 97 9.30 -6.58 21.37
CA LEU A 97 9.62 -7.99 21.18
C LEU A 97 8.38 -8.90 21.27
N GLU A 98 7.35 -8.49 22.01
CA GLU A 98 6.11 -9.26 22.16
C GLU A 98 5.19 -9.10 20.95
N MET A 99 5.38 -8.04 20.16
CA MET A 99 4.58 -7.72 18.98
C MET A 99 5.18 -8.29 17.68
N LEU A 100 6.46 -8.66 17.67
CA LEU A 100 7.12 -9.23 16.49
C LEU A 100 6.54 -10.60 16.12
N VAL A 101 6.23 -10.78 14.83
CA VAL A 101 5.67 -12.04 14.28
C VAL A 101 6.73 -13.14 14.13
N ASP A 102 7.99 -12.75 13.93
CA ASP A 102 9.14 -13.63 13.84
C ASP A 102 10.37 -12.97 14.47
N ARG A 103 11.34 -13.78 14.91
CA ARG A 103 12.56 -13.29 15.56
C ARG A 103 13.78 -13.84 14.84
N SER A 104 14.29 -13.09 13.88
CA SER A 104 15.52 -13.42 13.17
C SER A 104 16.78 -12.96 13.92
N GLY A 105 16.63 -12.02 14.86
CA GLY A 105 17.73 -11.38 15.59
C GLY A 105 18.18 -10.05 14.97
N ASP A 106 17.47 -9.60 13.94
CA ASP A 106 17.58 -8.28 13.34
C ASP A 106 16.23 -7.58 13.51
N ASN A 107 16.14 -6.67 14.49
CA ASN A 107 14.89 -6.00 14.85
C ASN A 107 14.32 -5.20 13.68
N ASP A 108 15.17 -4.58 12.86
CA ASP A 108 14.75 -3.73 11.76
C ASP A 108 14.01 -4.59 10.73
N VAL A 109 14.59 -5.75 10.38
CA VAL A 109 13.96 -6.75 9.51
C VAL A 109 12.69 -7.34 10.13
N ASP A 110 12.74 -7.65 11.43
CA ASP A 110 11.62 -8.27 12.14
C ASP A 110 10.43 -7.29 12.25
N ILE A 111 10.67 -5.98 12.41
CA ILE A 111 9.63 -4.93 12.36
C ILE A 111 8.94 -4.93 11.00
N ILE A 112 9.70 -4.85 9.89
CA ILE A 112 9.12 -4.82 8.53
C ILE A 112 8.30 -6.08 8.23
N ARG A 113 8.73 -7.24 8.72
CA ARG A 113 7.97 -8.50 8.59
C ARG A 113 6.70 -8.53 9.42
N SER A 114 6.66 -7.78 10.52
CA SER A 114 5.52 -7.73 11.44
C SER A 114 4.47 -6.71 11.03
N LEU A 115 4.77 -5.83 10.06
CA LEU A 115 3.82 -4.84 9.57
C LEU A 115 2.54 -5.48 9.02
N GLN A 116 1.42 -4.83 9.27
CA GLN A 116 0.12 -5.15 8.71
C GLN A 116 -0.14 -4.26 7.50
N LEU A 117 -0.57 -4.84 6.39
CA LEU A 117 -1.05 -4.08 5.24
C LEU A 117 -2.47 -3.61 5.57
N VAL A 118 -2.66 -2.33 5.86
CA VAL A 118 -3.96 -1.79 6.30
C VAL A 118 -4.82 -1.36 5.12
N ARG A 119 -4.19 -0.73 4.11
CA ARG A 119 -4.89 -0.10 3.01
C ARG A 119 -4.11 -0.18 1.72
N VAL A 120 -4.84 -0.33 0.61
CA VAL A 120 -4.31 -0.18 -0.75
C VAL A 120 -5.14 0.85 -1.51
N ALA A 121 -4.49 1.89 -2.01
CA ALA A 121 -5.11 2.87 -2.89
C ALA A 121 -4.59 2.70 -4.32
N ILE A 122 -5.48 2.51 -5.29
CA ILE A 122 -5.17 2.31 -6.70
C ILE A 122 -5.72 3.48 -7.52
N HIS A 123 -4.89 3.98 -8.43
CA HIS A 123 -5.13 5.16 -9.22
C HIS A 123 -5.06 4.84 -10.72
N PRO A 124 -6.16 4.33 -11.33
CA PRO A 124 -6.15 3.81 -12.71
C PRO A 124 -5.93 4.88 -13.79
N HIS A 125 -5.95 6.16 -13.41
CA HIS A 125 -5.61 7.28 -14.29
C HIS A 125 -4.09 7.54 -14.38
N GLN A 126 -3.32 7.06 -13.39
CA GLN A 126 -1.88 7.17 -13.42
C GLN A 126 -1.30 6.13 -14.36
N SER A 127 -0.36 6.53 -15.20
CA SER A 127 0.28 5.65 -16.17
C SER A 127 1.74 6.05 -16.38
N GLY A 128 2.58 5.06 -16.66
CA GLY A 128 4.02 5.24 -16.82
C GLY A 128 4.83 4.51 -15.75
N GLU A 129 6.10 4.29 -16.04
CA GLU A 129 6.98 3.42 -15.24
C GLU A 129 7.31 4.01 -13.86
N SER A 130 7.23 5.33 -13.70
CA SER A 130 7.53 6.02 -12.44
C SER A 130 6.30 6.65 -11.78
N ALA A 131 5.10 6.44 -12.34
CA ALA A 131 3.88 6.99 -11.78
C ALA A 131 3.37 6.10 -10.63
N PRO A 132 3.04 6.64 -9.44
CA PRO A 132 2.49 5.87 -8.33
C PRO A 132 1.06 5.40 -8.66
N PHE A 133 0.98 4.23 -9.30
CA PHE A 133 -0.28 3.60 -9.71
C PHE A 133 -1.03 3.03 -8.51
N ALA A 134 -0.30 2.45 -7.56
CA ALA A 134 -0.86 1.94 -6.32
C ALA A 134 -0.02 2.39 -5.12
N ALA A 135 -0.66 2.64 -3.99
CA ALA A 135 -0.02 2.95 -2.72
C ALA A 135 -0.46 1.93 -1.67
N PHE A 136 0.52 1.26 -1.05
CA PHE A 136 0.32 0.22 -0.04
C PHE A 136 0.73 0.80 1.31
N GLU A 137 -0.24 0.93 2.21
CA GLU A 137 -0.06 1.52 3.53
C GLU A 137 0.12 0.42 4.57
N PHE A 138 1.22 0.49 5.30
CA PHE A 138 1.63 -0.49 6.29
C PHE A 138 1.73 0.15 7.67
N ALA A 139 1.20 -0.52 8.68
CA ALA A 139 1.29 -0.08 10.07
C ALA A 139 1.83 -1.21 10.95
N PHE A 140 2.57 -0.85 12.01
CA PHE A 140 3.06 -1.83 12.99
C PHE A 140 2.00 -2.13 14.06
N ASP A 141 1.33 -1.09 14.55
CA ASP A 141 0.26 -1.17 15.55
C ASP A 141 -0.91 -0.28 15.16
N PRO A 142 -1.71 -0.67 14.14
CA PRO A 142 -2.76 0.19 13.58
C PRO A 142 -3.88 0.56 14.57
N ASP A 143 -3.97 -0.13 15.71
CA ASP A 143 -4.97 0.17 16.73
C ASP A 143 -4.50 1.25 17.72
N ASN A 144 -3.19 1.49 17.84
CA ASN A 144 -2.63 2.39 18.85
C ASN A 144 -1.64 3.44 18.31
N SER A 145 -1.19 3.31 17.06
CA SER A 145 -0.23 4.19 16.42
C SER A 145 -0.77 4.76 15.11
N ASP A 146 -0.48 6.04 14.86
CA ASP A 146 -0.77 6.71 13.58
C ASP A 146 0.41 6.56 12.59
N LEU A 147 1.53 5.97 13.00
CA LEU A 147 2.71 5.76 12.14
C LEU A 147 2.39 4.76 11.03
N ALA A 148 2.65 5.15 9.79
CA ALA A 148 2.52 4.27 8.63
C ALA A 148 3.65 4.44 7.62
N LEU A 149 4.00 3.34 6.95
CA LEU A 149 4.85 3.36 5.75
C LEU A 149 3.98 3.15 4.51
N VAL A 150 4.09 4.06 3.55
CA VAL A 150 3.43 3.95 2.26
C VAL A 150 4.43 3.56 1.18
N VAL A 151 4.26 2.38 0.60
CA VAL A 151 5.03 1.93 -0.57
C VAL A 151 4.23 2.20 -1.84
N SER A 152 4.76 3.08 -2.69
CA SER A 152 4.17 3.39 -3.99
C SER A 152 4.71 2.45 -5.07
N LEU A 153 3.81 1.81 -5.80
CA LEU A 153 4.13 0.90 -6.90
C LEU A 153 3.68 1.49 -8.25
N SER A 154 4.48 1.27 -9.29
CA SER A 154 4.12 1.54 -10.69
C SER A 154 3.02 0.60 -11.18
N ASN A 155 2.47 0.84 -12.37
CA ASN A 155 1.49 -0.06 -12.99
C ASN A 155 2.05 -1.46 -13.37
N ARG A 156 3.35 -1.70 -13.16
CA ARG A 156 4.01 -3.01 -13.29
C ARG A 156 4.31 -3.68 -11.95
N GLY A 157 3.96 -3.04 -10.83
CA GLY A 157 4.24 -3.53 -9.49
C GLY A 157 5.68 -3.30 -9.03
N GLU A 158 6.40 -2.37 -9.68
CA GLU A 158 7.76 -1.98 -9.29
C GLU A 158 7.69 -0.82 -8.29
N SER A 159 8.48 -0.85 -7.22
CA SER A 159 8.53 0.27 -6.26
C SER A 159 9.07 1.54 -6.93
N VAL A 160 8.34 2.65 -6.74
CA VAL A 160 8.70 3.98 -7.25
C VAL A 160 8.92 5.01 -6.14
N GLY A 161 8.62 4.65 -4.89
CA GLY A 161 8.84 5.50 -3.73
C GLY A 161 8.33 4.83 -2.46
N ILE A 162 8.91 5.24 -1.33
CA ILE A 162 8.49 4.87 0.01
C ILE A 162 8.41 6.17 0.81
N GLU A 163 7.31 6.37 1.53
CA GLU A 163 7.05 7.57 2.33
C GLU A 163 6.61 7.18 3.74
N LEU A 164 7.13 7.89 4.75
CA LEU A 164 6.66 7.81 6.13
C LEU A 164 5.49 8.78 6.32
N LEU A 165 4.41 8.30 6.93
CA LEU A 165 3.29 9.10 7.40
C LEU A 165 3.30 9.14 8.94
N GLU A 166 3.12 10.35 9.49
CA GLU A 166 3.11 10.69 10.92
C GLU A 166 1.95 11.64 11.25
#